data_AF-A0A517QTI5-F1
#
_entry.id   AF-A0A517QTI5-F1
#
_cell.length_a   1.000
_cell.length_b   1.000
_cell.length_c   1.000
_cell.angle_alpha   90.00
_cell.angle_beta   90.00
_cell.angle_gamma   90.00
#
_symmetry.space_group_name_H-M   'P 1'
#
loop_
_entity.id
_entity.type
_entity.pdbx_description
1 polymer ?
#
loop_
_entity_poly.entity_id
_entity_poly.type
_entity_poly.pdbx_seq_one_letter_code
_entity_poly.pdbx_strand_id
1 'polypeptide(L)'
;MKDLKRISGLAILLIIVLRISIGWQLLYEGMWKYDQMDGPSPWTSEGYLKNAQGPFRDHFRNMTGDPDDLNWLDYAKMSKKWYNWRDKFASHYKLNDEQKTVLNIILDGDAEKDTAPAENPPQITFSRTLAALPESVDLGRYKSTIAYDAKSKKLTVKQAVLPSEETKIKAMVDVVATGNDEVPYAKKKAADAPEDAPLVPADDTEVAFFRTFDALVRYSRAPVERQLGDLAALSKKKDSGVNAENFNYAASRINSTVKKALPYRQRLAASLQGDPERTGVTGELNERGSFNIEMGTVTRQEESAEKHNIKFGKIKEYKELLAEYEAALTQASMSYQHDHATMLAKKVAIMRADLTGPIKTLESELMDNAMKILTDEQLKLGAPAPADTPLHRADMAAMWGLLILGSLLIVGFFTRFSAVMAAAMVLSFYLVIPPWPGVPPAPGPEHSLYINKNMIEIIALLCIAALPTGTWFGIDAFFSSIFFKKKTDE
;
A
#
# COMPACT_ATOMS: atom_id res chain seq x y z
N MET A 1 7.26 -34.43 64.09
CA MET A 1 6.53 -34.10 62.85
C MET A 1 7.55 -33.99 61.73
N LYS A 2 7.53 -34.90 60.75
CA LYS A 2 8.39 -34.80 59.56
C LYS A 2 7.99 -33.52 58.84
N ASP A 3 8.96 -32.66 58.52
CA ASP A 3 8.75 -31.44 57.75
C ASP A 3 8.05 -31.78 56.42
N LEU A 4 6.75 -31.51 56.32
CA LEU A 4 5.93 -31.77 55.12
C LEU A 4 6.35 -30.92 53.91
N LYS A 5 7.37 -30.06 54.05
CA LYS A 5 7.83 -29.09 53.04
C LYS A 5 9.17 -29.43 52.39
N ARG A 6 9.74 -30.63 52.58
CA ARG A 6 10.96 -31.03 51.87
C ARG A 6 10.64 -31.44 50.44
N ILE A 7 10.93 -30.53 49.51
CA ILE A 7 10.91 -30.81 48.07
C ILE A 7 12.08 -31.76 47.76
N SER A 8 11.81 -32.88 47.09
CA SER A 8 12.84 -33.83 46.65
C SER A 8 13.85 -33.16 45.72
N GLY A 9 15.13 -33.54 45.79
CA GLY A 9 16.16 -33.07 44.86
C GLY A 9 15.80 -33.37 43.39
N LEU A 10 15.12 -34.49 43.14
CA LEU A 10 14.60 -34.82 41.80
C LEU A 10 13.49 -33.85 41.37
N ALA A 11 12.61 -33.45 42.28
CA ALA A 11 11.56 -32.48 41.97
C ALA A 11 12.16 -31.10 41.66
N ILE A 12 13.16 -30.65 42.44
CA ILE A 12 13.92 -29.42 42.15
C ILE A 12 14.53 -29.48 40.75
N LEU A 13 15.22 -30.58 40.42
CA LEU A 13 15.82 -30.78 39.10
C LEU A 13 14.78 -30.70 37.99
N LEU A 14 13.66 -31.42 38.11
CA LEU A 14 12.61 -31.42 37.08
C LEU A 14 11.97 -30.05 36.90
N ILE A 15 11.78 -29.28 37.97
CA ILE A 15 11.23 -27.91 37.89
C ILE A 15 12.23 -26.96 37.22
N ILE A 16 13.54 -27.10 37.51
CA ILE A 16 14.59 -26.31 36.83
C ILE A 16 14.62 -26.65 35.33
N VAL A 17 14.58 -27.94 35.00
CA VAL A 17 14.52 -28.40 33.60
C VAL A 17 13.27 -27.85 32.91
N LEU A 18 12.10 -27.93 33.55
CA LEU A 18 10.86 -27.36 33.03
C LEU A 18 11.01 -25.85 32.73
N ARG A 19 11.60 -25.08 33.67
CA ARG A 19 11.84 -23.65 33.47
C ARG A 19 12.74 -23.39 32.27
N ILE A 20 13.86 -24.13 32.16
CA ILE A 20 14.80 -23.97 31.05
C ILE A 20 14.13 -24.37 29.72
N SER A 21 13.35 -25.46 29.70
CA SER A 21 12.64 -25.91 28.51
C SER A 21 11.61 -24.90 28.01
N ILE A 22 10.80 -24.32 28.90
CA ILE A 22 9.85 -23.26 28.54
C ILE A 22 10.59 -22.01 28.07
N GLY A 23 11.65 -21.61 28.81
CA GLY A 23 12.49 -20.48 28.41
C GLY A 23 13.11 -20.67 27.03
N TRP A 24 13.58 -21.88 26.72
CA TRP A 24 14.11 -22.26 25.41
C TRP A 24 13.05 -22.18 24.32
N GLN A 25 11.85 -22.70 24.55
CA GLN A 25 10.75 -22.62 23.60
C GLN A 25 10.41 -21.16 23.26
N LEU A 26 10.24 -20.29 24.26
CA LEU A 26 9.97 -18.87 24.04
C LEU A 26 11.13 -18.17 23.32
N LEU A 27 12.37 -18.43 23.73
CA LEU A 27 13.55 -17.84 23.10
C LEU A 27 13.68 -18.26 21.64
N TYR A 28 13.54 -19.55 21.34
CA TYR A 28 13.60 -20.08 19.99
C TYR A 28 12.52 -19.48 19.09
N GLU A 29 11.29 -19.40 19.59
CA GLU A 29 10.19 -18.72 18.89
C GLU A 29 10.47 -17.25 18.61
N GLY A 30 11.15 -16.56 19.53
CA GLY A 30 11.58 -15.17 19.36
C GLY A 30 12.72 -15.03 18.33
N MET A 31 13.73 -15.89 18.41
CA MET A 31 14.87 -15.90 17.47
C MET A 31 14.41 -16.21 16.06
N TRP A 32 13.54 -17.21 15.90
CA TRP A 32 12.96 -17.53 14.60
C TRP A 32 12.19 -16.34 14.00
N LYS A 33 11.44 -15.58 14.81
CA LYS A 33 10.75 -14.36 14.35
C LYS A 33 11.72 -13.26 13.95
N TYR A 34 12.80 -13.09 14.73
CA TYR A 34 13.85 -12.12 14.45
C TYR A 34 14.57 -12.44 13.14
N ASP A 35 15.00 -13.69 12.94
CA ASP A 35 15.71 -14.13 11.74
C ASP A 35 14.87 -13.97 10.47
N GLN A 36 13.55 -14.05 10.60
CA GLN A 36 12.64 -13.86 9.47
C GLN A 36 12.47 -12.39 9.08
N MET A 37 12.85 -11.41 9.90
CA MET A 37 12.64 -9.99 9.61
C MET A 37 13.39 -9.52 8.36
N ASP A 38 14.59 -10.05 8.13
CA ASP A 38 15.44 -9.70 6.99
C ASP A 38 15.18 -10.58 5.75
N GLY A 39 14.25 -11.53 5.86
CA GLY A 39 13.89 -12.46 4.79
C GLY A 39 12.94 -11.84 3.75
N PRO A 40 12.75 -12.52 2.58
CA PRO A 40 11.83 -12.08 1.52
C PRO A 40 10.35 -12.12 1.93
N SER A 41 10.02 -12.72 3.07
CA SER A 41 8.67 -12.74 3.64
C SER A 41 8.78 -12.56 5.15
N PRO A 42 8.90 -11.29 5.62
CA PRO A 42 9.01 -10.99 7.03
C PRO A 42 7.87 -11.61 7.82
N TRP A 43 8.19 -12.19 8.98
CA TRP A 43 7.17 -12.72 9.86
C TRP A 43 6.24 -11.58 10.33
N THR A 44 4.94 -11.87 10.35
CA THR A 44 3.93 -10.96 10.91
C THR A 44 2.81 -11.73 11.61
N SER A 45 2.26 -11.14 12.67
CA SER A 45 1.09 -11.65 13.38
C SER A 45 -0.24 -11.28 12.70
N GLU A 46 -0.22 -10.56 11.57
CA GLU A 46 -1.43 -10.07 10.88
C GLU A 46 -2.49 -11.17 10.67
N GLY A 47 -2.07 -12.29 10.09
CA GLY A 47 -2.96 -13.43 9.83
C GLY A 47 -3.50 -14.05 11.12
N TYR A 48 -2.69 -14.07 12.18
CA TYR A 48 -3.11 -14.60 13.48
C TYR A 48 -4.14 -13.69 14.16
N LEU A 49 -3.87 -12.39 14.20
CA LEU A 49 -4.74 -11.37 14.83
C LEU A 49 -6.06 -11.15 14.06
N LYS A 50 -6.04 -11.19 12.72
CA LYS A 50 -7.28 -11.08 11.91
C LYS A 50 -8.23 -12.25 12.11
N ASN A 51 -7.68 -13.42 12.42
CA ASN A 51 -8.44 -14.62 12.71
C ASN A 51 -8.80 -14.76 14.19
N ALA A 52 -8.64 -13.70 15.00
CA ALA A 52 -9.04 -13.73 16.40
C ALA A 52 -10.53 -14.03 16.55
N GLN A 53 -10.89 -14.77 17.59
CA GLN A 53 -12.25 -15.23 17.89
C GLN A 53 -12.53 -15.13 19.40
N GLY A 54 -13.80 -15.30 19.77
CA GLY A 54 -14.24 -15.15 21.16
C GLY A 54 -14.40 -13.70 21.60
N PRO A 55 -14.59 -13.44 22.91
CA PRO A 55 -15.03 -12.13 23.40
C PRO A 55 -13.97 -11.03 23.32
N PHE A 56 -12.70 -11.39 23.15
CA PHE A 56 -11.60 -10.43 22.96
C PHE A 56 -11.23 -10.21 21.49
N ARG A 57 -12.00 -10.81 20.56
CA ARG A 57 -11.76 -10.74 19.11
C ARG A 57 -11.50 -9.32 18.63
N ASP A 58 -12.36 -8.37 18.99
CA ASP A 58 -12.27 -7.00 18.48
C ASP A 58 -11.00 -6.29 18.95
N HIS A 59 -10.60 -6.52 20.20
CA HIS A 59 -9.34 -5.98 20.72
C HIS A 59 -8.14 -6.43 19.89
N PHE A 60 -8.00 -7.74 19.65
CA PHE A 60 -6.89 -8.30 18.88
C PHE A 60 -6.94 -7.94 17.41
N ARG A 61 -8.13 -7.96 16.80
CA ARG A 61 -8.33 -7.55 15.40
C ARG A 61 -7.96 -6.08 15.20
N ASN A 62 -8.32 -5.21 16.13
CA ASN A 62 -7.98 -3.78 16.06
C ASN A 62 -6.48 -3.52 16.16
N MET A 63 -5.69 -4.42 16.76
CA MET A 63 -4.23 -4.31 16.75
C MET A 63 -3.64 -4.39 15.34
N THR A 64 -4.38 -4.92 14.36
CA THR A 64 -3.93 -4.92 12.95
C THR A 64 -4.11 -3.56 12.26
N GLY A 65 -4.95 -2.67 12.83
CA GLY A 65 -5.31 -1.38 12.25
C GLY A 65 -6.28 -1.43 11.06
N ASP A 66 -6.39 -2.57 10.39
CA ASP A 66 -7.33 -2.80 9.28
C ASP A 66 -7.83 -4.27 9.28
N PRO A 67 -8.65 -4.66 10.27
CA PRO A 67 -9.01 -6.05 10.49
C PRO A 67 -9.76 -6.70 9.31
N ASP A 68 -10.51 -5.88 8.58
CA ASP A 68 -11.34 -6.29 7.44
C ASP A 68 -10.74 -5.88 6.09
N ASP A 69 -9.49 -5.43 6.05
CA ASP A 69 -8.82 -4.97 4.83
C ASP A 69 -9.59 -3.87 4.06
N LEU A 70 -10.44 -3.09 4.74
CA LEU A 70 -11.25 -2.06 4.10
C LEU A 70 -10.39 -0.89 3.62
N ASN A 71 -9.23 -0.63 4.25
CA ASN A 71 -8.32 0.41 3.77
C ASN A 71 -7.68 0.02 2.43
N TRP A 72 -7.53 -1.27 2.13
CA TRP A 72 -7.07 -1.75 0.81
C TRP A 72 -8.07 -1.49 -0.31
N LEU A 73 -9.35 -1.33 0.03
CA LEU A 73 -10.44 -1.06 -0.89
C LEU A 73 -10.75 0.44 -1.02
N ASP A 74 -9.97 1.29 -0.35
CA ASP A 74 -10.10 2.74 -0.36
C ASP A 74 -8.94 3.36 -1.15
N TYR A 75 -9.29 3.99 -2.27
CA TYR A 75 -8.32 4.62 -3.16
C TYR A 75 -7.46 5.68 -2.46
N ALA A 76 -8.06 6.55 -1.64
CA ALA A 76 -7.36 7.65 -1.00
C ALA A 76 -6.38 7.13 0.07
N LYS A 77 -6.80 6.15 0.87
CA LYS A 77 -5.93 5.51 1.88
C LYS A 77 -4.77 4.76 1.24
N MET A 78 -5.02 3.98 0.18
CA MET A 78 -3.96 3.27 -0.55
C MET A 78 -3.00 4.23 -1.26
N SER A 79 -3.53 5.28 -1.90
CA SER A 79 -2.71 6.32 -2.51
C SER A 79 -1.79 6.99 -1.48
N LYS A 80 -2.32 7.34 -0.30
CA LYS A 80 -1.53 7.92 0.79
C LYS A 80 -0.48 6.94 1.32
N LYS A 81 -0.85 5.66 1.47
CA LYS A 81 0.08 4.59 1.87
C LYS A 81 1.27 4.50 0.92
N TRP A 82 1.02 4.51 -0.39
CA TRP A 82 2.07 4.43 -1.41
C TRP A 82 2.95 5.67 -1.45
N TYR A 83 2.39 6.87 -1.24
CA TYR A 83 3.21 8.07 -1.12
C TYR A 83 4.12 8.07 0.11
N ASN A 84 3.58 7.69 1.27
CA ASN A 84 4.39 7.56 2.48
C ASN A 84 5.51 6.53 2.29
N TRP A 85 5.23 5.43 1.60
CA TRP A 85 6.25 4.44 1.25
C TRP A 85 7.28 5.01 0.28
N ARG A 86 6.86 5.71 -0.78
CA ARG A 86 7.74 6.36 -1.76
C ARG A 86 8.73 7.29 -1.06
N ASP A 87 8.25 8.14 -0.17
CA ASP A 87 9.08 9.14 0.51
C ASP A 87 10.10 8.46 1.43
N LYS A 88 9.67 7.42 2.16
CA LYS A 88 10.56 6.59 2.97
C LYS A 88 11.61 5.88 2.12
N PHE A 89 11.18 5.24 1.04
CA PHE A 89 12.05 4.55 0.08
C PHE A 89 13.10 5.51 -0.49
N ALA A 90 12.68 6.69 -0.92
CA ALA A 90 13.55 7.72 -1.47
C ALA A 90 14.58 8.21 -0.45
N SER A 91 14.16 8.39 0.81
CA SER A 91 15.04 8.83 1.90
C SER A 91 16.03 7.75 2.34
N HIS A 92 15.58 6.49 2.48
CA HIS A 92 16.38 5.37 2.95
C HIS A 92 17.53 5.05 1.98
N TYR A 93 17.21 4.95 0.68
CA TYR A 93 18.20 4.67 -0.36
C TYR A 93 18.93 5.91 -0.87
N LYS A 94 18.61 7.10 -0.34
CA LYS A 94 19.19 8.40 -0.75
C LYS A 94 19.16 8.59 -2.27
N LEU A 95 17.97 8.45 -2.86
CA LEU A 95 17.80 8.52 -4.31
C LEU A 95 18.27 9.87 -4.86
N ASN A 96 18.94 9.84 -6.01
CA ASN A 96 19.26 11.05 -6.77
C ASN A 96 18.02 11.59 -7.51
N ASP A 97 18.12 12.77 -8.11
CA ASP A 97 16.96 13.43 -8.74
C ASP A 97 16.41 12.65 -9.94
N GLU A 98 17.26 11.94 -10.68
CA GLU A 98 16.87 11.06 -11.78
C GLU A 98 16.05 9.85 -11.26
N GLN A 99 16.55 9.18 -10.22
CA GLN A 99 15.88 8.05 -9.58
C GLN A 99 14.54 8.45 -8.95
N LYS A 100 14.46 9.61 -8.31
CA LYS A 100 13.21 10.17 -7.78
C LYS A 100 12.21 10.44 -8.90
N THR A 101 12.68 10.99 -10.02
CA THR A 101 11.84 11.25 -11.21
C THR A 101 11.28 9.94 -11.76
N VAL A 102 12.11 8.91 -11.93
CA VAL A 102 11.67 7.58 -12.37
C VAL A 102 10.67 6.97 -11.39
N LEU A 103 10.91 7.05 -10.09
CA LEU A 103 10.00 6.54 -9.07
C LEU A 103 8.63 7.24 -9.10
N ASN A 104 8.61 8.56 -9.29
CA ASN A 104 7.36 9.31 -9.46
C ASN A 104 6.65 8.91 -10.76
N ILE A 105 7.38 8.72 -11.87
CA ILE A 105 6.82 8.24 -13.13
C ILE A 105 6.18 6.86 -12.99
N ILE A 106 6.80 5.96 -12.23
CA ILE A 106 6.24 4.64 -11.95
C ILE A 106 4.91 4.80 -11.19
N LEU A 107 4.91 5.61 -10.14
CA LEU A 107 3.77 5.70 -9.21
C LEU A 107 2.59 6.49 -9.79
N ASP A 108 2.85 7.66 -10.38
CA ASP A 108 1.86 8.64 -10.85
C ASP A 108 1.85 8.83 -12.37
N GLY A 109 2.93 8.47 -13.05
CA GLY A 109 3.22 8.96 -14.40
C GLY A 109 4.03 10.25 -14.36
N ASP A 110 4.25 10.86 -15.51
CA ASP A 110 5.08 12.06 -15.65
C ASP A 110 4.63 13.21 -14.71
N ALA A 111 5.58 13.68 -13.88
CA ALA A 111 5.36 14.39 -12.62
C ALA A 111 5.33 15.93 -12.74
N GLU A 112 5.26 16.48 -13.95
CA GLU A 112 4.90 17.90 -14.10
C GLU A 112 3.40 18.12 -14.01
N LYS A 113 2.65 17.01 -13.93
CA LYS A 113 1.27 16.98 -13.54
C LYS A 113 1.36 17.12 -11.99
N ASP A 114 0.73 18.15 -11.35
CA ASP A 114 0.33 18.20 -9.89
C ASP A 114 -1.21 18.31 -9.61
N THR A 115 -1.84 17.30 -8.95
CA THR A 115 -3.11 17.27 -8.19
C THR A 115 -3.45 15.82 -7.73
N ALA A 116 -3.55 15.73 -6.41
CA ALA A 116 -3.87 14.57 -5.58
C ALA A 116 -5.23 13.88 -5.82
N PRO A 117 -5.67 13.01 -4.91
CA PRO A 117 -6.50 11.83 -5.15
C PRO A 117 -7.99 12.13 -4.92
N ALA A 118 -8.86 11.64 -5.81
CA ALA A 118 -10.25 12.07 -5.98
C ALA A 118 -10.36 13.53 -6.48
N GLU A 119 -11.02 13.67 -7.63
CA GLU A 119 -11.44 14.90 -8.33
C GLU A 119 -10.47 15.77 -9.14
N ASN A 120 -9.14 15.68 -9.08
CA ASN A 120 -8.34 16.21 -10.20
C ASN A 120 -6.96 15.60 -10.21
N PRO A 121 -6.46 15.06 -11.33
CA PRO A 121 -5.12 14.56 -11.46
C PRO A 121 -4.16 15.64 -11.98
N PRO A 122 -2.87 15.41 -11.78
CA PRO A 122 -1.89 16.45 -11.88
C PRO A 122 -1.84 17.17 -13.30
N GLN A 123 -1.45 18.46 -13.54
CA GLN A 123 -1.33 19.12 -14.92
C GLN A 123 0.12 19.51 -15.46
N ILE A 124 0.67 18.78 -16.47
CA ILE A 124 2.00 18.96 -17.14
C ILE A 124 1.90 20.17 -18.07
N THR A 125 2.92 21.03 -18.04
CA THR A 125 2.92 22.30 -18.76
C THR A 125 4.04 22.35 -19.80
N PHE A 126 3.71 22.13 -21.07
CA PHE A 126 4.68 22.16 -22.16
C PHE A 126 4.89 23.59 -22.67
N SER A 127 6.13 24.10 -22.62
CA SER A 127 6.46 25.46 -23.09
C SER A 127 7.51 25.46 -24.21
N ARG A 128 7.32 26.32 -25.20
CA ARG A 128 8.27 26.54 -26.31
C ARG A 128 8.41 28.03 -26.59
N THR A 129 9.61 28.46 -26.99
CA THR A 129 9.90 29.86 -27.27
C THR A 129 9.07 30.37 -28.45
N LEU A 130 8.37 31.49 -28.25
CA LEU A 130 7.62 32.21 -29.28
C LEU A 130 7.89 33.72 -29.11
N ALA A 131 8.40 34.38 -30.16
CA ALA A 131 8.93 35.73 -30.07
C ALA A 131 7.85 36.80 -29.76
N ALA A 132 6.66 36.67 -30.35
CA ALA A 132 5.49 37.51 -30.14
C ALA A 132 4.22 36.72 -30.45
N LEU A 133 3.10 37.07 -29.81
CA LEU A 133 1.78 36.54 -30.17
C LEU A 133 1.22 37.37 -31.34
N PRO A 134 0.72 36.75 -32.43
CA PRO A 134 0.10 37.47 -33.54
C PRO A 134 -1.13 38.27 -33.08
N GLU A 135 -1.39 39.43 -33.69
CA GLU A 135 -2.55 40.28 -33.35
C GLU A 135 -3.91 39.58 -33.59
N SER A 136 -3.94 38.61 -34.50
CA SER A 136 -5.11 37.79 -34.84
C SER A 136 -5.49 36.75 -33.78
N VAL A 137 -4.60 36.46 -32.82
CA VAL A 137 -4.77 35.36 -31.85
C VAL A 137 -5.21 35.87 -30.47
N ASP A 138 -6.48 35.66 -30.14
CA ASP A 138 -7.00 35.86 -28.77
C ASP A 138 -7.11 34.54 -28.00
N LEU A 139 -6.18 34.32 -27.07
CA LEU A 139 -6.18 33.14 -26.19
C LEU A 139 -7.11 33.31 -24.97
N GLY A 140 -7.86 34.41 -24.86
CA GLY A 140 -8.70 34.75 -23.71
C GLY A 140 -9.67 33.64 -23.28
N ARG A 141 -10.30 32.99 -24.26
CA ARG A 141 -11.23 31.86 -24.04
C ARG A 141 -10.55 30.51 -23.78
N TYR A 142 -9.24 30.42 -24.04
CA TYR A 142 -8.43 29.20 -23.93
C TYR A 142 -7.32 29.33 -22.88
N LYS A 143 -7.39 30.32 -21.97
CA LYS A 143 -6.38 30.59 -20.93
C LYS A 143 -6.09 29.39 -20.01
N SER A 144 -7.07 28.48 -19.87
CA SER A 144 -6.95 27.20 -19.17
C SER A 144 -6.16 26.16 -19.97
N THR A 145 -6.13 26.26 -21.31
CA THR A 145 -5.47 25.30 -22.22
C THR A 145 -4.11 25.79 -22.72
N ILE A 146 -3.99 27.06 -23.11
CA ILE A 146 -2.79 27.65 -23.67
C ILE A 146 -2.62 29.10 -23.20
N ALA A 147 -1.39 29.49 -22.90
CA ALA A 147 -1.04 30.84 -22.47
C ALA A 147 0.27 31.30 -23.10
N TYR A 148 0.36 32.59 -23.38
CA TYR A 148 1.56 33.25 -23.86
C TYR A 148 2.07 34.24 -22.83
N ASP A 149 3.36 34.18 -22.50
CA ASP A 149 4.02 35.15 -21.62
C ASP A 149 4.94 36.06 -22.43
N ALA A 150 4.56 37.34 -22.50
CA ALA A 150 5.28 38.38 -23.23
C ALA A 150 6.65 38.73 -22.60
N LYS A 151 6.85 38.50 -21.30
CA LYS A 151 8.14 38.77 -20.64
C LYS A 151 9.16 37.67 -20.92
N SER A 152 8.73 36.41 -20.85
CA SER A 152 9.60 35.26 -21.10
C SER A 152 9.63 34.78 -22.54
N LYS A 153 8.80 35.35 -23.42
CA LYS A 153 8.65 34.99 -24.85
C LYS A 153 8.42 33.48 -25.04
N LYS A 154 7.51 32.92 -24.23
CA LYS A 154 7.17 31.49 -24.25
C LYS A 154 5.67 31.30 -24.48
N LEU A 155 5.35 30.37 -25.38
CA LEU A 155 4.02 29.83 -25.58
C LEU A 155 3.93 28.51 -24.81
N THR A 156 2.91 28.40 -23.97
CA THR A 156 2.80 27.35 -22.96
C THR A 156 1.44 26.68 -23.03
N VAL A 157 1.42 25.37 -23.25
CA VAL A 157 0.22 24.53 -23.22
C VAL A 157 0.13 23.90 -21.83
N LYS A 158 -0.96 24.20 -21.11
CA LYS A 158 -1.18 23.81 -19.70
C LYS A 158 -1.90 22.45 -19.57
N GLN A 159 -2.63 22.03 -20.61
CA GLN A 159 -3.31 20.74 -20.66
C GLN A 159 -3.37 20.21 -22.11
N ALA A 160 -3.66 18.91 -22.29
CA ALA A 160 -3.76 18.31 -23.62
C ALA A 160 -4.84 19.01 -24.45
N VAL A 161 -4.46 19.53 -25.62
CA VAL A 161 -5.39 20.24 -26.52
C VAL A 161 -6.33 19.22 -27.17
N LEU A 162 -7.65 19.37 -27.01
CA LEU A 162 -8.63 18.48 -27.65
C LEU A 162 -8.65 18.70 -29.17
N PRO A 163 -8.98 17.69 -30.00
CA PRO A 163 -9.05 17.85 -31.46
C PRO A 163 -9.99 18.98 -31.92
N SER A 164 -11.09 19.19 -31.19
CA SER A 164 -12.05 20.26 -31.44
C SER A 164 -11.53 21.66 -31.05
N GLU A 165 -10.65 21.76 -30.05
CA GLU A 165 -10.01 23.01 -29.63
C GLU A 165 -8.85 23.37 -30.54
N GLU A 166 -8.04 22.37 -30.93
CA GLU A 166 -6.96 22.53 -31.90
C GLU A 166 -7.49 23.12 -33.22
N THR A 167 -8.62 22.59 -33.70
CA THR A 167 -9.27 23.08 -34.92
C THR A 167 -9.68 24.55 -34.79
N LYS A 168 -10.22 24.94 -33.63
CA LYS A 168 -10.66 26.32 -33.35
C LYS A 168 -9.50 27.29 -33.12
N ILE A 169 -8.41 26.86 -32.49
CA ILE A 169 -7.22 27.69 -32.25
C ILE A 169 -6.42 27.87 -33.55
N LYS A 170 -6.28 26.80 -34.36
CA LYS A 170 -5.72 26.91 -35.72
C LYS A 170 -6.62 27.71 -36.65
N ALA A 171 -7.92 27.84 -36.37
CA ALA A 171 -8.82 28.68 -37.13
C ALA A 171 -8.55 30.19 -36.96
N MET A 172 -7.94 30.62 -35.85
CA MET A 172 -7.66 32.04 -35.53
C MET A 172 -6.57 32.67 -36.39
N VAL A 173 -5.75 31.83 -37.03
CA VAL A 173 -4.63 32.25 -37.86
C VAL A 173 -4.91 31.86 -39.29
N ASP A 174 -4.57 32.70 -40.26
CA ASP A 174 -4.81 32.43 -41.68
C ASP A 174 -3.76 31.47 -42.28
N VAL A 175 -3.31 30.46 -41.54
CA VAL A 175 -2.25 29.52 -41.96
C VAL A 175 -2.79 28.10 -42.13
N VAL A 176 -2.34 27.41 -43.18
CA VAL A 176 -2.55 25.97 -43.40
C VAL A 176 -1.22 25.29 -43.76
N ALA A 177 -1.02 24.06 -43.28
CA ALA A 177 0.12 23.23 -43.67
C ALA A 177 -0.16 22.60 -45.06
N THR A 178 0.75 22.78 -46.01
CA THR A 178 0.53 22.45 -47.44
C THR A 178 1.08 21.08 -47.85
N GLY A 179 1.91 20.46 -46.99
CA GLY A 179 2.60 19.20 -47.29
C GLY A 179 3.66 19.31 -48.40
N ASN A 180 3.98 20.52 -48.86
CA ASN A 180 4.98 20.80 -49.90
C ASN A 180 6.29 21.30 -49.27
N ASP A 181 7.43 20.74 -49.64
CA ASP A 181 8.75 21.06 -49.07
C ASP A 181 9.23 22.48 -49.39
N GLU A 182 8.75 23.09 -50.49
CA GLU A 182 9.15 24.45 -50.89
C GLU A 182 8.40 25.56 -50.12
N VAL A 183 7.14 25.34 -49.77
CA VAL A 183 6.30 26.31 -49.01
C VAL A 183 5.49 25.53 -47.97
N PRO A 184 6.07 25.14 -46.82
CA PRO A 184 5.46 24.22 -45.87
C PRO A 184 4.20 24.78 -45.17
N TYR A 185 4.04 26.11 -45.17
CA TYR A 185 2.89 26.82 -44.62
C TYR A 185 2.45 27.92 -45.56
N ALA A 186 1.15 27.98 -45.89
CA ALA A 186 0.57 28.98 -46.79
C ALA A 186 -0.70 29.61 -46.21
N LYS A 187 -1.13 30.73 -46.79
CA LYS A 187 -2.35 31.41 -46.39
C LYS A 187 -3.59 30.56 -46.70
N LYS A 188 -4.58 30.52 -45.81
CA LYS A 188 -5.86 29.82 -46.08
C LYS A 188 -6.53 30.40 -47.33
N LYS A 189 -6.98 29.52 -48.23
CA LYS A 189 -7.76 29.91 -49.42
C LYS A 189 -9.14 30.42 -49.00
N ALA A 190 -9.65 31.45 -49.67
CA ALA A 190 -11.02 31.93 -49.45
C ALA A 190 -12.04 30.85 -49.84
N ALA A 191 -13.20 30.82 -49.18
CA ALA A 191 -14.22 29.78 -49.37
C ALA A 191 -14.72 29.64 -50.83
N ASP A 192 -14.55 30.70 -51.64
CA ASP A 192 -15.01 30.78 -53.03
C ASP A 192 -13.84 30.70 -54.06
N ALA A 193 -12.62 30.38 -53.61
CA ALA A 193 -11.43 30.36 -54.46
C ALA A 193 -11.26 29.02 -55.22
N PRO A 194 -10.79 29.03 -56.49
CA PRO A 194 -10.53 27.80 -57.26
C PRO A 194 -9.52 26.88 -56.58
N GLU A 195 -9.68 25.56 -56.73
CA GLU A 195 -8.81 24.55 -56.12
C GLU A 195 -7.34 24.71 -56.57
N ASP A 196 -7.11 25.25 -57.77
CA ASP A 196 -5.79 25.49 -58.39
C ASP A 196 -5.16 26.87 -58.07
N ALA A 197 -5.75 27.67 -57.17
CA ALA A 197 -5.20 29.00 -56.84
C ALA A 197 -3.77 28.91 -56.25
N PRO A 198 -2.83 29.82 -56.64
CA PRO A 198 -1.44 29.81 -56.16
C PRO A 198 -1.33 29.91 -54.64
N LEU A 199 -0.40 29.16 -54.05
CA LEU A 199 -0.11 29.22 -52.62
C LEU A 199 0.56 30.55 -52.28
N VAL A 200 -0.14 31.40 -51.52
CA VAL A 200 0.42 32.66 -51.03
C VAL A 200 1.15 32.39 -49.70
N PRO A 201 2.40 32.84 -49.53
CA PRO A 201 3.10 32.75 -48.23
C PRO A 201 2.32 33.46 -47.13
N ALA A 202 2.17 32.83 -45.97
CA ALA A 202 1.51 33.42 -44.81
C ALA A 202 2.47 34.30 -43.99
N ASP A 203 1.93 35.11 -43.08
CA ASP A 203 2.72 35.99 -42.21
C ASP A 203 3.69 35.19 -41.31
N ASP A 204 4.93 35.67 -41.18
CA ASP A 204 6.00 34.96 -40.46
C ASP A 204 5.68 34.74 -38.97
N THR A 205 4.98 35.69 -38.35
CA THR A 205 4.56 35.63 -36.94
C THR A 205 3.47 34.59 -36.75
N GLU A 206 2.51 34.58 -37.67
CA GLU A 206 1.42 33.61 -37.74
C GLU A 206 1.92 32.19 -38.02
N VAL A 207 2.90 32.02 -38.92
CA VAL A 207 3.56 30.74 -39.20
C VAL A 207 4.36 30.27 -37.99
N ALA A 208 5.09 31.17 -37.32
CA ALA A 208 5.83 30.84 -36.11
C ALA A 208 4.90 30.37 -34.98
N PHE A 209 3.74 31.02 -34.80
CA PHE A 209 2.71 30.56 -33.86
C PHE A 209 2.16 29.20 -34.27
N PHE A 210 1.72 29.03 -35.52
CA PHE A 210 1.13 27.77 -36.01
C PHE A 210 2.09 26.58 -35.85
N ARG A 211 3.36 26.74 -36.23
CA ARG A 211 4.40 25.71 -36.09
C ARG A 211 4.72 25.41 -34.63
N THR A 212 4.80 26.44 -33.79
CA THR A 212 5.09 26.27 -32.35
C THR A 212 3.94 25.58 -31.65
N PHE A 213 2.71 25.98 -31.97
CA PHE A 213 1.49 25.37 -31.47
C PHE A 213 1.34 23.92 -31.95
N ASP A 214 1.55 23.62 -33.24
CA ASP A 214 1.47 22.26 -33.78
C ASP A 214 2.51 21.33 -33.14
N ALA A 215 3.73 21.82 -32.93
CA ALA A 215 4.74 21.08 -32.19
C ALA A 215 4.31 20.83 -30.74
N LEU A 216 3.83 21.86 -30.02
CA LEU A 216 3.33 21.72 -28.65
C LEU A 216 2.15 20.75 -28.56
N VAL A 217 1.24 20.75 -29.53
CA VAL A 217 0.12 19.81 -29.62
C VAL A 217 0.64 18.39 -29.83
N ARG A 218 1.59 18.18 -30.76
CA ARG A 218 2.22 16.86 -30.98
C ARG A 218 2.96 16.35 -29.75
N TYR A 219 3.66 17.22 -29.01
CA TYR A 219 4.34 16.87 -27.75
C TYR A 219 3.33 16.59 -26.63
N SER A 220 2.26 17.37 -26.52
CA SER A 220 1.19 17.15 -25.54
C SER A 220 0.41 15.84 -25.75
N ARG A 221 0.51 15.27 -26.95
CA ARG A 221 -0.12 14.00 -27.35
C ARG A 221 0.90 12.86 -27.56
N ALA A 222 2.18 13.09 -27.26
CA ALA A 222 3.22 12.08 -27.47
C ALA A 222 3.20 11.03 -26.34
N PRO A 223 3.33 9.73 -26.64
CA PRO A 223 3.35 8.68 -25.63
C PRO A 223 4.61 8.73 -24.75
N VAL A 224 4.47 8.26 -23.49
CA VAL A 224 5.52 8.12 -22.43
C VAL A 224 6.83 7.50 -22.94
N GLU A 225 6.73 6.72 -24.01
CA GLU A 225 7.81 6.08 -24.77
C GLU A 225 8.88 7.05 -25.29
N ARG A 226 8.50 8.28 -25.68
CA ARG A 226 9.45 9.31 -26.16
C ARG A 226 10.21 9.95 -25.01
N GLN A 227 9.57 10.15 -23.86
CA GLN A 227 10.14 10.77 -22.65
C GLN A 227 11.15 9.84 -21.95
N LEU A 228 10.86 8.53 -21.90
CA LEU A 228 11.80 7.51 -21.43
C LEU A 228 13.02 7.37 -22.35
N GLY A 229 12.84 7.55 -23.67
CA GLY A 229 13.93 7.57 -24.65
C GLY A 229 14.87 8.77 -24.48
N ASP A 230 14.32 9.94 -24.17
CA ASP A 230 15.09 11.17 -23.94
C ASP A 230 15.84 11.13 -22.59
N LEU A 231 15.24 10.56 -21.54
CA LEU A 231 15.90 10.31 -20.24
C LEU A 231 17.02 9.26 -20.35
N ALA A 232 16.83 8.20 -21.16
CA ALA A 232 17.89 7.23 -21.47
C ALA A 232 19.02 7.83 -22.34
N ALA A 233 18.75 8.90 -23.09
CA ALA A 233 19.78 9.66 -23.78
C ALA A 233 20.55 10.60 -22.83
N LEU A 234 19.91 11.10 -21.77
CA LEU A 234 20.52 11.95 -20.73
C LEU A 234 21.42 11.15 -19.78
N SER A 235 21.04 9.92 -19.41
CA SER A 235 21.85 9.04 -18.54
C SER A 235 23.18 8.59 -19.17
N LYS A 236 23.31 8.71 -20.51
CA LYS A 236 24.57 8.50 -21.26
C LYS A 236 25.61 9.62 -21.05
N LYS A 237 25.28 10.71 -20.36
CA LYS A 237 26.27 11.74 -20.01
C LYS A 237 27.21 11.22 -18.93
N LYS A 238 28.51 11.47 -19.13
CA LYS A 238 29.64 10.92 -18.36
C LYS A 238 29.60 11.22 -16.83
N ASP A 239 28.75 12.15 -16.41
CA ASP A 239 28.66 12.67 -15.03
C ASP A 239 27.42 12.16 -14.23
N SER A 240 26.61 11.25 -14.77
CA SER A 240 25.32 10.85 -14.14
C SER A 240 25.47 9.93 -12.91
N GLY A 241 26.62 9.27 -12.72
CA GLY A 241 26.86 8.37 -11.58
C GLY A 241 25.96 7.11 -11.55
N VAL A 242 25.13 6.89 -12.58
CA VAL A 242 24.24 5.74 -12.72
C VAL A 242 24.89 4.70 -13.64
N ASN A 243 24.92 3.42 -13.23
CA ASN A 243 25.41 2.34 -14.08
C ASN A 243 24.51 2.20 -15.32
N ALA A 244 25.03 2.62 -16.47
CA ALA A 244 24.30 2.69 -17.73
C ALA A 244 23.77 1.32 -18.22
N GLU A 245 24.38 0.21 -17.82
CA GLU A 245 23.92 -1.14 -18.21
C GLU A 245 22.70 -1.58 -17.39
N ASN A 246 22.72 -1.35 -16.07
CA ASN A 246 21.60 -1.65 -15.18
C ASN A 246 20.39 -0.73 -15.43
N PHE A 247 20.64 0.55 -15.72
CA PHE A 247 19.60 1.50 -16.09
C PHE A 247 18.96 1.17 -17.44
N ASN A 248 19.75 0.82 -18.46
CA ASN A 248 19.20 0.43 -19.76
C ASN A 248 18.46 -0.92 -19.70
N TYR A 249 18.90 -1.86 -18.86
CA TYR A 249 18.20 -3.11 -18.60
C TYR A 249 16.87 -2.89 -17.85
N ALA A 250 16.88 -2.05 -16.81
CA ALA A 250 15.66 -1.66 -16.09
C ALA A 250 14.70 -0.85 -16.98
N ALA A 251 15.19 0.16 -17.70
CA ALA A 251 14.41 1.00 -18.60
C ALA A 251 13.85 0.22 -19.79
N SER A 252 14.58 -0.76 -20.35
CA SER A 252 14.07 -1.60 -21.45
C SER A 252 13.02 -2.63 -21.00
N ARG A 253 13.13 -3.18 -19.78
CA ARG A 253 12.07 -4.01 -19.16
C ARG A 253 10.86 -3.19 -18.73
N ILE A 254 11.08 -1.99 -18.21
CA ILE A 254 10.02 -1.02 -17.92
C ILE A 254 9.33 -0.66 -19.24
N ASN A 255 10.06 -0.40 -20.32
CA ASN A 255 9.49 -0.10 -21.65
C ASN A 255 8.64 -1.27 -22.21
N SER A 256 9.01 -2.53 -22.00
CA SER A 256 8.17 -3.67 -22.43
C SER A 256 6.98 -3.97 -21.51
N THR A 257 7.04 -3.54 -20.24
CA THR A 257 5.99 -3.72 -19.22
C THR A 257 4.99 -2.54 -19.21
N VAL A 258 5.49 -1.32 -19.38
CA VAL A 258 4.75 -0.04 -19.52
C VAL A 258 4.03 0.04 -20.86
N LYS A 259 4.54 -0.61 -21.93
CA LYS A 259 3.81 -0.82 -23.20
C LYS A 259 2.42 -1.46 -23.05
N LYS A 260 2.05 -1.96 -21.85
CA LYS A 260 0.75 -2.60 -21.55
C LYS A 260 0.07 -2.14 -20.25
N ALA A 261 0.63 -1.24 -19.44
CA ALA A 261 0.09 -0.93 -18.11
C ALA A 261 0.12 0.58 -17.78
N LEU A 262 -1.04 1.11 -17.36
CA LEU A 262 -1.20 2.44 -16.76
C LEU A 262 -0.24 2.63 -15.55
N PRO A 263 0.13 3.87 -15.14
CA PRO A 263 0.82 4.13 -13.88
C PRO A 263 0.13 3.46 -12.68
N TYR A 264 0.87 3.12 -11.62
CA TYR A 264 0.33 2.31 -10.52
C TYR A 264 -0.89 2.93 -9.85
N ARG A 265 -0.89 4.25 -9.59
CA ARG A 265 -2.07 4.92 -9.04
C ARG A 265 -3.25 4.97 -9.99
N GLN A 266 -3.02 4.97 -11.30
CA GLN A 266 -4.09 4.88 -12.29
C GLN A 266 -4.65 3.46 -12.40
N ARG A 267 -3.80 2.41 -12.28
CA ARG A 267 -4.25 1.01 -12.14
C ARG A 267 -5.08 0.82 -10.87
N LEU A 268 -4.65 1.44 -9.77
CA LEU A 268 -5.38 1.44 -8.50
C LEU A 268 -6.75 2.13 -8.65
N ALA A 269 -6.80 3.30 -9.27
CA ALA A 269 -8.05 4.02 -9.55
C ALA A 269 -8.97 3.21 -10.49
N ALA A 270 -8.42 2.64 -11.56
CA ALA A 270 -9.17 1.79 -12.48
C ALA A 270 -9.78 0.59 -11.75
N SER A 271 -9.06 -0.01 -10.81
CA SER A 271 -9.56 -1.16 -10.04
C SER A 271 -10.55 -0.78 -8.93
N LEU A 272 -10.37 0.35 -8.25
CA LEU A 272 -11.18 0.72 -7.07
C LEU A 272 -12.30 1.72 -7.36
N GLN A 273 -12.25 2.43 -8.49
CA GLN A 273 -13.19 3.48 -8.86
C GLN A 273 -13.78 3.28 -10.27
N GLY A 274 -13.04 2.64 -11.18
CA GLY A 274 -13.42 2.49 -12.59
C GLY A 274 -13.94 1.11 -13.01
N ASP A 275 -13.89 0.10 -12.13
CA ASP A 275 -14.28 -1.28 -12.43
C ASP A 275 -15.76 -1.51 -12.05
N PRO A 276 -16.67 -1.67 -13.03
CA PRO A 276 -18.11 -1.86 -12.78
C PRO A 276 -18.43 -3.07 -11.91
N GLU A 277 -17.61 -4.13 -11.96
CA GLU A 277 -17.79 -5.33 -11.13
C GLU A 277 -17.48 -5.05 -9.66
N ARG A 278 -16.54 -4.14 -9.39
CA ARG A 278 -16.08 -3.85 -8.02
C ARG A 278 -16.86 -2.70 -7.39
N THR A 279 -17.06 -1.61 -8.13
CA THR A 279 -17.71 -0.39 -7.62
C THR A 279 -19.21 -0.38 -7.78
N GLY A 280 -19.74 -1.15 -8.73
CA GLY A 280 -21.13 -1.05 -9.16
C GLY A 280 -21.35 0.10 -10.13
N VAL A 281 -22.58 0.19 -10.62
CA VAL A 281 -23.01 1.18 -11.60
C VAL A 281 -24.35 1.76 -11.16
N THR A 282 -24.46 3.09 -11.14
CA THR A 282 -25.70 3.82 -10.89
C THR A 282 -26.17 4.51 -12.16
N GLY A 283 -27.48 4.52 -12.36
CA GLY A 283 -28.13 5.28 -13.42
C GLY A 283 -28.83 6.49 -12.84
N GLU A 284 -28.53 7.68 -13.35
CA GLU A 284 -29.24 8.91 -13.03
C GLU A 284 -30.00 9.42 -14.26
N LEU A 285 -31.31 9.70 -14.13
CA LEU A 285 -32.14 10.12 -15.26
C LEU A 285 -31.87 11.60 -15.59
N ASN A 286 -31.42 11.88 -16.81
CA ASN A 286 -31.18 13.25 -17.25
C ASN A 286 -32.48 13.93 -17.69
N GLU A 287 -32.44 15.27 -17.79
CA GLU A 287 -33.52 16.13 -18.35
C GLU A 287 -34.01 15.72 -19.75
N ARG A 288 -33.24 14.90 -20.48
CA ARG A 288 -33.58 14.35 -21.82
C ARG A 288 -34.23 12.97 -21.79
N GLY A 289 -34.51 12.42 -20.61
CA GLY A 289 -35.11 11.08 -20.45
C GLY A 289 -34.13 9.92 -20.69
N SER A 290 -32.82 10.17 -20.74
CA SER A 290 -31.75 9.18 -20.89
C SER A 290 -30.96 9.03 -19.58
N PHE A 291 -30.49 7.82 -19.23
CA PHE A 291 -29.68 7.60 -18.03
C PHE A 291 -28.22 8.01 -18.22
N ASN A 292 -27.71 8.91 -17.37
CA ASN A 292 -26.29 9.08 -17.10
C ASN A 292 -25.79 7.90 -16.27
N ILE A 293 -24.72 7.28 -16.73
CA ILE A 293 -24.12 6.14 -16.08
C ILE A 293 -22.92 6.63 -15.26
N GLU A 294 -22.98 6.44 -13.95
CA GLU A 294 -21.90 6.78 -13.02
C GLU A 294 -21.41 5.50 -12.32
N MET A 295 -20.10 5.43 -12.06
CA MET A 295 -19.52 4.31 -11.31
C MET A 295 -19.75 4.53 -9.82
N GLY A 296 -20.31 3.53 -9.14
CA GLY A 296 -20.62 3.60 -7.72
C GLY A 296 -21.86 2.81 -7.33
N THR A 297 -22.28 2.99 -6.09
CA THR A 297 -23.54 2.44 -5.58
C THR A 297 -24.24 3.47 -4.71
N VAL A 298 -25.56 3.55 -4.82
CA VAL A 298 -26.41 4.30 -3.89
C VAL A 298 -26.95 3.37 -2.80
N THR A 299 -27.13 3.90 -1.59
CA THR A 299 -27.81 3.18 -0.50
C THR A 299 -29.31 3.12 -0.75
N ARG A 300 -30.03 2.25 -0.04
CA ARG A 300 -31.49 2.13 -0.14
C ARG A 300 -32.23 3.43 0.23
N GLN A 301 -31.59 4.30 1.00
CA GLN A 301 -32.13 5.62 1.39
C GLN A 301 -31.91 6.68 0.30
N GLU A 302 -30.88 6.51 -0.53
CA GLU A 302 -30.53 7.41 -1.64
C GLU A 302 -31.17 6.96 -2.97
N GLU A 303 -31.81 5.79 -2.98
CA GLU A 303 -32.50 5.23 -4.14
C GLU A 303 -33.81 6.00 -4.40
N SER A 304 -33.96 6.49 -5.63
CA SER A 304 -35.14 7.23 -6.08
C SER A 304 -35.55 6.79 -7.49
N ALA A 305 -36.70 7.26 -7.96
CA ALA A 305 -37.14 7.00 -9.34
C ALA A 305 -36.14 7.52 -10.40
N GLU A 306 -35.32 8.51 -10.04
CA GLU A 306 -34.34 9.16 -10.92
C GLU A 306 -32.92 8.62 -10.72
N LYS A 307 -32.59 8.04 -9.55
CA LYS A 307 -31.25 7.51 -9.23
C LYS A 307 -31.33 6.12 -8.59
N HIS A 308 -30.91 5.09 -9.32
CA HIS A 308 -30.96 3.70 -8.84
C HIS A 308 -29.71 2.90 -9.23
N ASN A 309 -29.47 1.80 -8.50
CA ASN A 309 -28.36 0.89 -8.80
C ASN A 309 -28.73 0.06 -10.05
N ILE A 310 -27.98 0.24 -11.14
CA ILE A 310 -28.07 -0.63 -12.33
C ILE A 310 -27.33 -1.94 -12.05
N LYS A 311 -26.21 -1.87 -11.33
CA LYS A 311 -25.40 -3.02 -10.94
C LYS A 311 -24.81 -2.83 -9.55
N PHE A 312 -24.92 -3.83 -8.69
CA PHE A 312 -24.24 -3.85 -7.40
C PHE A 312 -22.77 -4.24 -7.59
N GLY A 313 -21.88 -3.51 -6.93
CA GLY A 313 -20.45 -3.79 -6.93
C GLY A 313 -20.06 -4.74 -5.80
N LYS A 314 -19.08 -5.62 -6.06
CA LYS A 314 -18.53 -6.55 -5.07
C LYS A 314 -18.03 -5.88 -3.79
N ILE A 315 -17.58 -4.61 -3.83
CA ILE A 315 -17.15 -3.88 -2.63
C ILE A 315 -18.35 -3.61 -1.70
N LYS A 316 -19.53 -3.30 -2.25
CA LYS A 316 -20.75 -3.12 -1.46
C LYS A 316 -21.24 -4.46 -0.93
N GLU A 317 -21.26 -5.50 -1.77
CA GLU A 317 -21.58 -6.87 -1.34
C GLU A 317 -20.68 -7.33 -0.18
N TYR A 318 -19.38 -7.00 -0.23
CA TYR A 318 -18.45 -7.31 0.85
C TYR A 318 -18.80 -6.62 2.16
N LYS A 319 -19.14 -5.33 2.11
CA LYS A 319 -19.55 -4.57 3.30
C LYS A 319 -20.86 -5.09 3.89
N GLU A 320 -21.82 -5.44 3.04
CA GLU A 320 -23.11 -6.01 3.46
C GLU A 320 -22.93 -7.41 4.06
N LEU A 321 -22.13 -8.26 3.43
CA LEU A 321 -21.78 -9.60 3.93
C LEU A 321 -21.02 -9.54 5.26
N LEU A 322 -20.13 -8.56 5.43
CA LEU A 322 -19.48 -8.29 6.71
C LEU A 322 -20.49 -7.92 7.79
N ALA A 323 -21.43 -7.01 7.49
CA ALA A 323 -22.47 -6.61 8.44
C ALA A 323 -23.40 -7.79 8.80
N GLU A 324 -23.76 -8.63 7.81
CA GLU A 324 -24.53 -9.85 8.02
C GLU A 324 -23.79 -10.84 8.92
N TYR A 325 -22.49 -11.01 8.68
CA TYR A 325 -21.63 -11.87 9.51
C TYR A 325 -21.54 -11.38 10.96
N GLU A 326 -21.31 -10.09 11.20
CA GLU A 326 -21.25 -9.54 12.57
C GLU A 326 -22.61 -9.63 13.28
N ALA A 327 -23.71 -9.40 12.56
CA ALA A 327 -25.06 -9.58 13.10
C ALA A 327 -25.33 -11.04 13.47
N ALA A 328 -24.95 -11.99 12.59
CA ALA A 328 -25.10 -13.42 12.83
C ALA A 328 -24.27 -13.89 14.02
N LEU A 329 -23.03 -13.39 14.17
CA LEU A 329 -22.20 -13.68 15.34
C LEU A 329 -22.83 -13.19 16.64
N THR A 330 -23.37 -11.96 16.64
CA THR A 330 -23.95 -11.36 17.85
C THR A 330 -25.23 -12.08 18.29
N GLN A 331 -26.01 -12.59 17.33
CA GLN A 331 -27.29 -13.27 17.57
C GLN A 331 -27.15 -14.79 17.77
N ALA A 332 -25.97 -15.36 17.56
CA ALA A 332 -25.76 -16.80 17.66
C ALA A 332 -25.80 -17.28 19.12
N SER A 333 -26.86 -18.00 19.49
CA SER A 333 -26.97 -18.70 20.77
C SER A 333 -27.04 -20.22 20.60
N MET A 334 -27.49 -20.70 19.44
CA MET A 334 -27.66 -22.13 19.12
C MET A 334 -26.54 -22.63 18.20
N SER A 335 -26.22 -23.93 18.23
CA SER A 335 -25.15 -24.52 17.40
C SER A 335 -25.32 -24.23 15.91
N TYR A 336 -26.52 -24.40 15.35
CA TYR A 336 -26.76 -24.13 13.93
C TYR A 336 -26.56 -22.64 13.54
N GLN A 337 -26.76 -21.71 14.48
CA GLN A 337 -26.51 -20.28 14.24
C GLN A 337 -25.01 -19.98 14.21
N HIS A 338 -24.22 -20.68 15.05
CA HIS A 338 -22.76 -20.62 14.99
C HIS A 338 -22.23 -21.23 13.69
N ASP A 339 -22.83 -22.33 13.21
CA ASP A 339 -22.50 -22.92 11.91
C ASP A 339 -22.80 -21.96 10.76
N HIS A 340 -23.94 -21.26 10.82
CA HIS A 340 -24.30 -20.23 9.86
C HIS A 340 -23.31 -19.05 9.88
N ALA A 341 -22.97 -18.52 11.06
CA ALA A 341 -21.96 -17.47 11.20
C ALA A 341 -20.58 -17.91 10.69
N THR A 342 -20.22 -19.18 10.91
CA THR A 342 -18.97 -19.77 10.38
C THR A 342 -18.98 -19.86 8.85
N MET A 343 -20.13 -20.19 8.25
CA MET A 343 -20.29 -20.19 6.80
C MET A 343 -20.20 -18.77 6.22
N LEU A 344 -20.81 -17.77 6.86
CA LEU A 344 -20.66 -16.36 6.50
C LEU A 344 -19.20 -15.90 6.61
N ALA A 345 -18.50 -16.27 7.69
CA ALA A 345 -17.08 -15.96 7.87
C ALA A 345 -16.21 -16.47 6.72
N LYS A 346 -16.48 -17.69 6.23
CA LYS A 346 -15.77 -18.27 5.06
C LYS A 346 -16.05 -17.46 3.80
N LYS A 347 -17.30 -17.05 3.55
CA LYS A 347 -17.66 -16.21 2.40
C LYS A 347 -16.98 -14.83 2.49
N VAL A 348 -16.98 -14.22 3.67
CA VAL A 348 -16.24 -12.96 3.94
C VAL A 348 -14.77 -13.12 3.60
N ALA A 349 -14.12 -14.20 4.06
CA ALA A 349 -12.71 -14.44 3.79
C ALA A 349 -12.41 -14.62 2.30
N ILE A 350 -13.26 -15.35 1.56
CA ILE A 350 -13.13 -15.55 0.10
C ILE A 350 -13.28 -14.21 -0.63
N MET A 351 -14.33 -13.45 -0.33
CA MET A 351 -14.61 -12.17 -0.99
C MET A 351 -13.53 -11.12 -0.67
N ARG A 352 -13.03 -11.09 0.58
CA ARG A 352 -11.87 -10.27 0.97
C ARG A 352 -10.64 -10.63 0.13
N ALA A 353 -10.35 -11.91 -0.05
CA ALA A 353 -9.20 -12.35 -0.86
C ALA A 353 -9.36 -11.97 -2.34
N ASP A 354 -10.55 -12.14 -2.92
CA ASP A 354 -10.87 -11.75 -4.32
C ASP A 354 -10.67 -10.25 -4.55
N LEU A 355 -11.13 -9.41 -3.62
CA LEU A 355 -11.03 -7.97 -3.74
C LEU A 355 -9.62 -7.45 -3.45
N THR A 356 -8.98 -7.91 -2.38
CA THR A 356 -7.71 -7.35 -1.91
C THR A 356 -6.50 -7.96 -2.63
N GLY A 357 -6.60 -9.21 -3.11
CA GLY A 357 -5.53 -9.94 -3.79
C GLY A 357 -4.90 -9.16 -4.96
N PRO A 358 -5.70 -8.71 -5.95
CA PRO A 358 -5.18 -7.91 -7.07
C PRO A 358 -4.50 -6.61 -6.63
N ILE A 359 -5.01 -5.95 -5.58
CA ILE A 359 -4.41 -4.71 -5.05
C ILE A 359 -3.09 -4.98 -4.34
N LYS A 360 -3.00 -6.09 -3.58
CA LYS A 360 -1.75 -6.56 -2.95
C LYS A 360 -0.70 -6.93 -3.99
N THR A 361 -1.09 -7.61 -5.07
CA THR A 361 -0.20 -7.89 -6.21
C THR A 361 0.28 -6.59 -6.85
N LEU A 362 -0.62 -5.62 -7.07
CA LEU A 362 -0.29 -4.32 -7.63
C LEU A 362 0.74 -3.56 -6.76
N GLU A 363 0.59 -3.60 -5.44
CA GLU A 363 1.55 -3.02 -4.50
C GLU A 363 2.90 -3.74 -4.55
N SER A 364 2.92 -5.07 -4.57
CA SER A 364 4.17 -5.85 -4.69
C SER A 364 4.92 -5.51 -5.97
N GLU A 365 4.22 -5.46 -7.10
CA GLU A 365 4.81 -5.10 -8.39
C GLU A 365 5.39 -3.67 -8.39
N LEU A 366 4.72 -2.71 -7.72
CA LEU A 366 5.22 -1.34 -7.55
C LEU A 366 6.55 -1.35 -6.79
N MET A 367 6.59 -2.06 -5.66
CA MET A 367 7.79 -2.15 -4.82
C MET A 367 8.93 -2.85 -5.56
N ASP A 368 8.65 -3.97 -6.25
CA ASP A 368 9.63 -4.70 -7.06
C ASP A 368 10.21 -3.85 -8.19
N ASN A 369 9.38 -3.04 -8.85
CA ASN A 369 9.83 -2.15 -9.90
C ASN A 369 10.63 -0.96 -9.37
N ALA A 370 10.31 -0.45 -8.18
CA ALA A 370 11.13 0.56 -7.53
C ALA A 370 12.49 0.01 -7.09
N MET A 371 12.57 -1.22 -6.58
CA MET A 371 13.85 -1.84 -6.21
C MET A 371 14.82 -1.94 -7.41
N LYS A 372 14.30 -2.06 -8.64
CA LYS A 372 15.11 -2.11 -9.87
C LYS A 372 15.76 -0.79 -10.25
N ILE A 373 15.35 0.34 -9.66
CA ILE A 373 15.97 1.64 -9.93
C ILE A 373 17.24 1.88 -9.10
N LEU A 374 17.47 1.02 -8.10
CA LEU A 374 18.57 1.14 -7.14
C LEU A 374 19.90 0.64 -7.72
N THR A 375 20.99 1.24 -7.26
CA THR A 375 22.34 0.73 -7.52
C THR A 375 22.67 -0.45 -6.59
N ASP A 376 23.70 -1.24 -6.94
CA ASP A 376 24.15 -2.35 -6.09
C ASP A 376 24.62 -1.88 -4.70
N GLU A 377 25.16 -0.66 -4.61
CA GLU A 377 25.52 -0.05 -3.32
C GLU A 377 24.28 0.33 -2.50
N GLN A 378 23.22 0.84 -3.14
CA GLN A 378 21.96 1.14 -2.49
C GLN A 378 21.27 -0.14 -2.00
N LEU A 379 21.30 -1.23 -2.77
CA LEU A 379 20.73 -2.51 -2.37
C LEU A 379 21.40 -3.10 -1.11
N LYS A 380 22.69 -2.82 -0.89
CA LYS A 380 23.41 -3.23 0.33
C LYS A 380 22.91 -2.52 1.60
N LEU A 381 22.17 -1.41 1.48
CA LEU A 381 21.57 -0.74 2.63
C LEU A 381 20.43 -1.54 3.27
N GLY A 382 19.97 -2.62 2.63
CA GLY A 382 18.86 -3.44 3.10
C GLY A 382 17.50 -2.74 2.92
N ALA A 383 16.42 -3.43 3.30
CA ALA A 383 15.07 -2.92 3.17
C ALA A 383 14.83 -1.66 4.04
N PRO A 384 13.99 -0.71 3.59
CA PRO A 384 13.61 0.43 4.42
C PRO A 384 12.86 -0.05 5.67
N ALA A 385 13.08 0.66 6.78
CA ALA A 385 12.38 0.34 8.03
C ALA A 385 10.86 0.32 7.81
N PRO A 386 10.15 -0.71 8.33
CA PRO A 386 8.71 -0.84 8.16
C PRO A 386 7.98 0.37 8.75
N ALA A 387 6.77 0.64 8.25
CA ALA A 387 5.96 1.70 8.83
C ALA A 387 5.57 1.36 10.26
N ASP A 388 5.64 2.35 11.16
CA ASP A 388 5.16 2.25 12.54
C ASP A 388 3.62 2.19 12.55
N THR A 389 3.09 1.00 12.29
CA THR A 389 1.68 0.67 12.33
C THR A 389 1.34 -0.03 13.65
N PRO A 390 0.08 -0.02 14.09
CA PRO A 390 -0.36 -0.82 15.25
C PRO A 390 0.06 -2.29 15.12
N LEU A 391 -0.03 -2.85 13.91
CA LEU A 391 0.40 -4.21 13.59
C LEU A 391 1.90 -4.40 13.83
N HIS A 392 2.73 -3.47 13.34
CA HIS A 392 4.17 -3.54 13.55
C HIS A 392 4.54 -3.52 15.04
N ARG A 393 3.86 -2.68 15.83
CA ARG A 393 4.07 -2.65 17.30
C ARG A 393 3.68 -3.97 17.96
N ALA A 394 2.59 -4.59 17.52
CA ALA A 394 2.20 -5.91 18.00
C ALA A 394 3.23 -6.99 17.64
N ASP A 395 3.73 -6.98 16.40
CA ASP A 395 4.77 -7.90 15.92
C ASP A 395 6.06 -7.75 16.74
N MET A 396 6.49 -6.50 16.97
CA MET A 396 7.68 -6.20 17.77
C MET A 396 7.50 -6.58 19.24
N ALA A 397 6.34 -6.31 19.84
CA ALA A 397 6.06 -6.69 21.21
C ALA A 397 6.07 -8.22 21.40
N ALA A 398 5.47 -8.97 20.46
CA ALA A 398 5.49 -10.42 20.49
C ALA A 398 6.91 -10.97 20.35
N MET A 399 7.69 -10.48 19.39
CA MET A 399 9.06 -10.93 19.14
C MET A 399 10.00 -10.60 20.30
N TRP A 400 10.06 -9.34 20.73
CA TRP A 400 10.94 -8.91 21.83
C TRP A 400 10.50 -9.51 23.17
N GLY A 401 9.19 -9.64 23.40
CA GLY A 401 8.65 -10.32 24.58
C GLY A 401 9.16 -11.76 24.67
N LEU A 402 9.07 -12.51 23.56
CA LEU A 402 9.58 -13.89 23.47
C LEU A 402 11.10 -13.97 23.71
N LEU A 403 11.89 -13.14 23.02
CA LEU A 403 13.35 -13.12 23.14
C LEU A 403 13.80 -12.80 24.57
N ILE A 404 13.27 -11.73 25.15
CA ILE A 404 13.69 -11.23 26.46
C ILE A 404 13.22 -12.19 27.55
N LEU A 405 11.93 -12.53 27.60
CA LEU A 405 11.38 -13.37 28.66
C LEU A 405 11.91 -14.81 28.58
N GLY A 406 12.10 -15.35 27.38
CA GLY A 406 12.74 -16.66 27.17
C GLY A 406 14.18 -16.68 27.71
N SER A 407 14.98 -15.68 27.35
CA SER A 407 16.37 -15.54 27.84
C SER A 407 16.43 -15.42 29.37
N LEU A 408 15.56 -14.59 29.95
CA LEU A 408 15.48 -14.38 31.40
C LEU A 408 15.13 -15.66 32.16
N LEU A 409 14.24 -16.50 31.62
CA LEU A 409 13.86 -17.78 32.22
C LEU A 409 14.98 -18.82 32.14
N ILE A 410 15.73 -18.88 31.04
CA ILE A 410 16.88 -19.79 30.90
C ILE A 410 17.96 -19.42 31.93
N VAL A 411 18.35 -18.15 31.93
CA VAL A 411 19.40 -17.60 32.80
C VAL A 411 18.98 -17.60 34.28
N GLY A 412 17.67 -17.53 34.54
CA GLY A 412 17.12 -17.44 35.89
C GLY A 412 17.41 -16.07 36.53
N PHE A 413 17.13 -14.99 35.78
CA PHE A 413 17.21 -13.61 36.25
C PHE A 413 15.79 -13.03 36.44
N PHE A 414 15.54 -12.47 37.63
CA PHE A 414 14.21 -12.05 38.09
C PHE A 414 13.12 -13.09 37.82
N THR A 415 13.42 -14.36 38.12
CA THR A 415 12.67 -15.55 37.66
C THR A 415 11.16 -15.48 37.94
N ARG A 416 10.76 -14.94 39.09
CA ARG A 416 9.33 -14.81 39.43
C ARG A 416 8.63 -13.80 38.53
N PHE A 417 9.26 -12.65 38.30
CA PHE A 417 8.72 -11.60 37.47
C PHE A 417 8.70 -12.04 36.00
N SER A 418 9.81 -12.62 35.50
CA SER A 418 9.87 -13.13 34.13
C SER A 418 8.85 -14.24 33.88
N ALA A 419 8.63 -15.15 34.83
CA ALA A 419 7.61 -16.18 34.73
C ALA A 419 6.18 -15.62 34.68
N VAL A 420 5.85 -14.61 35.51
CA VAL A 420 4.53 -13.95 35.48
C VAL A 420 4.31 -13.19 34.17
N MET A 421 5.32 -12.45 33.70
CA MET A 421 5.23 -11.72 32.43
C MET A 421 5.14 -12.67 31.22
N ALA A 422 5.88 -13.77 31.24
CA ALA A 422 5.75 -14.83 30.23
C ALA A 422 4.35 -15.46 30.27
N ALA A 423 3.81 -15.76 31.45
CA ALA A 423 2.46 -16.28 31.59
C ALA A 423 1.42 -15.31 31.04
N ALA A 424 1.56 -14.00 31.32
CA ALA A 424 0.68 -12.97 30.77
C ALA A 424 0.77 -12.87 29.23
N MET A 425 1.97 -12.98 28.67
CA MET A 425 2.15 -12.97 27.22
C MET A 425 1.55 -14.22 26.54
N VAL A 426 1.82 -15.42 27.07
CA VAL A 426 1.22 -16.67 26.54
C VAL A 426 -0.29 -16.67 26.73
N LEU A 427 -0.80 -16.08 27.81
CA LEU A 427 -2.24 -15.84 27.99
C LEU A 427 -2.81 -14.94 26.89
N SER A 428 -2.10 -13.89 26.48
CA SER A 428 -2.54 -13.07 25.35
C SER A 428 -2.72 -13.90 24.08
N PHE A 429 -1.80 -14.84 23.79
CA PHE A 429 -1.92 -15.75 22.64
C PHE A 429 -3.07 -16.76 22.83
N TYR A 430 -3.28 -17.27 24.04
CA TYR A 430 -4.43 -18.12 24.34
C TYR A 430 -5.77 -17.42 24.05
N LEU A 431 -5.88 -16.13 24.36
CA LEU A 431 -7.11 -15.35 24.20
C LEU A 431 -7.43 -14.94 22.76
N VAL A 432 -6.48 -15.08 21.81
CA VAL A 432 -6.73 -14.75 20.39
C VAL A 432 -7.68 -15.77 19.77
N ILE A 433 -7.52 -17.07 20.04
CA ILE A 433 -8.43 -18.13 19.58
C ILE A 433 -8.69 -19.09 20.74
N PRO A 434 -9.51 -18.69 21.74
CA PRO A 434 -9.69 -19.48 22.94
C PRO A 434 -10.56 -20.71 22.65
N PRO A 435 -10.18 -21.91 23.14
CA PRO A 435 -10.94 -23.15 22.99
C PRO A 435 -12.17 -23.19 23.92
N TRP A 436 -13.02 -22.18 23.85
CA TRP A 436 -14.20 -22.00 24.69
C TRP A 436 -15.47 -22.48 23.99
N PRO A 437 -16.49 -22.95 24.73
CA PRO A 437 -17.79 -23.23 24.14
C PRO A 437 -18.34 -22.02 23.40
N GLY A 438 -18.88 -22.24 22.19
CA GLY A 438 -19.42 -21.17 21.33
C GLY A 438 -18.39 -20.46 20.46
N VAL A 439 -17.08 -20.68 20.67
CA VAL A 439 -16.05 -20.18 19.75
C VAL A 439 -15.83 -21.22 18.65
N PRO A 440 -15.84 -20.83 17.36
CA PRO A 440 -15.52 -21.75 16.28
C PRO A 440 -14.15 -22.42 16.51
N PRO A 441 -14.02 -23.73 16.25
CA PRO A 441 -12.76 -24.43 16.49
C PRO A 441 -11.65 -23.87 15.60
N ALA A 442 -10.45 -23.75 16.18
CA ALA A 442 -9.27 -23.35 15.43
C ALA A 442 -9.02 -24.33 14.27
N PRO A 443 -8.65 -23.86 13.07
CA PRO A 443 -8.28 -24.74 11.98
C PRO A 443 -7.02 -25.53 12.33
N GLY A 444 -7.15 -26.85 12.46
CA GLY A 444 -6.04 -27.75 12.80
C GLY A 444 -6.51 -29.09 13.37
N PRO A 445 -5.60 -30.05 13.58
CA PRO A 445 -5.91 -31.37 14.14
C PRO A 445 -6.19 -31.32 15.66
N GLU A 446 -5.91 -30.19 16.32
CA GLU A 446 -6.06 -30.03 17.76
C GLU A 446 -7.53 -29.73 18.12
N HIS A 447 -8.17 -30.66 18.84
CA HIS A 447 -9.45 -30.43 19.51
C HIS A 447 -9.22 -30.41 21.03
N SER A 448 -9.28 -29.23 21.61
CA SER A 448 -9.14 -29.03 23.06
C SER A 448 -10.34 -28.24 23.57
N LEU A 449 -10.85 -28.60 24.74
CA LEU A 449 -11.86 -27.82 25.46
C LEU A 449 -11.16 -27.17 26.66
N TYR A 450 -11.12 -25.84 26.69
CA TYR A 450 -10.41 -24.99 27.67
C TYR A 450 -8.89 -25.17 27.76
N ILE A 451 -8.37 -26.38 27.79
CA ILE A 451 -6.95 -26.68 28.04
C ILE A 451 -6.26 -27.09 26.74
N ASN A 452 -5.60 -26.15 26.10
CA ASN A 452 -4.67 -26.39 24.99
C ASN A 452 -3.21 -26.24 25.46
N LYS A 453 -2.25 -26.35 24.54
CA LYS A 453 -0.82 -26.18 24.82
C LYS A 453 -0.49 -24.86 25.52
N ASN A 454 -1.11 -23.75 25.09
CA ASN A 454 -0.88 -22.43 25.69
C ASN A 454 -1.36 -22.39 27.15
N MET A 455 -2.52 -22.99 27.47
CA MET A 455 -3.03 -23.05 28.84
C MET A 455 -2.13 -23.89 29.76
N ILE A 456 -1.61 -25.02 29.26
CA ILE A 456 -0.66 -25.86 30.01
C ILE A 456 0.62 -25.07 30.32
N GLU A 457 1.12 -24.32 29.34
CA GLU A 457 2.32 -23.49 29.48
C GLU A 457 2.11 -22.35 30.49
N ILE A 458 0.95 -21.69 30.48
CA ILE A 458 0.59 -20.65 31.48
C ILE A 458 0.60 -21.24 32.89
N ILE A 459 -0.03 -22.40 33.10
CA ILE A 459 -0.06 -23.07 34.41
C ILE A 459 1.36 -23.44 34.85
N ALA A 460 2.19 -23.96 33.94
CA ALA A 460 3.58 -24.30 34.24
C ALA A 460 4.41 -23.07 34.65
N LEU A 461 4.24 -21.94 33.94
CA LEU A 461 4.89 -20.67 34.27
C LEU A 461 4.43 -20.12 35.63
N LEU A 462 3.14 -20.21 35.95
CA LEU A 462 2.65 -19.81 37.28
C LEU A 462 3.19 -20.72 38.40
N CYS A 463 3.33 -22.01 38.15
CA CYS A 463 4.03 -22.92 39.07
C CYS A 463 5.50 -22.53 39.27
N ILE A 464 6.21 -22.16 38.20
CA ILE A 464 7.59 -21.64 38.27
C ILE A 464 7.63 -20.33 39.08
N ALA A 465 6.67 -19.43 38.90
CA ALA A 465 6.58 -18.17 39.63
C ALA A 465 6.34 -18.38 41.15
N ALA A 466 5.57 -19.41 41.51
CA ALA A 466 5.29 -19.76 42.90
C ALA A 466 6.47 -20.42 43.63
N LEU A 467 7.46 -20.93 42.88
CA LEU A 467 8.60 -21.66 43.42
C LEU A 467 9.89 -20.84 43.32
N PRO A 468 10.84 -20.97 44.27
CA PRO A 468 12.08 -20.19 44.27
C PRO A 468 13.13 -20.78 43.30
N THR A 469 12.72 -21.12 42.09
CA THR A 469 13.53 -21.83 41.08
C THR A 469 14.79 -21.06 40.68
N GLY A 470 14.72 -19.72 40.65
CA GLY A 470 15.88 -18.85 40.41
C GLY A 470 16.97 -18.97 41.48
N THR A 471 16.61 -19.20 42.75
CA THR A 471 17.58 -19.38 43.84
C THR A 471 18.18 -20.78 43.87
N TRP A 472 17.49 -21.78 43.30
CA TRP A 472 18.02 -23.14 43.18
C TRP A 472 19.07 -23.25 42.08
N PHE A 473 18.82 -22.60 40.94
CA PHE A 473 19.73 -22.60 39.80
C PHE A 473 19.43 -21.37 38.91
N GLY A 474 20.26 -20.33 38.98
CA GLY A 474 20.08 -19.11 38.19
C GLY A 474 20.92 -17.95 38.71
N ILE A 475 20.97 -16.85 37.97
CA ILE A 475 21.64 -15.62 38.40
C ILE A 475 21.02 -15.05 39.69
N ASP A 476 19.72 -15.26 39.92
CA ASP A 476 19.05 -14.88 41.17
C ASP A 476 19.72 -15.49 42.43
N ALA A 477 20.30 -16.70 42.32
CA ALA A 477 21.05 -17.32 43.41
C ALA A 477 22.31 -16.52 43.78
N PHE A 478 23.00 -15.98 42.78
CA PHE A 478 24.19 -15.14 42.97
C PHE A 478 23.85 -13.83 43.69
N PHE A 479 22.78 -13.14 43.26
CA PHE A 479 22.31 -11.92 43.90
C PHE A 479 21.81 -12.15 45.33
N SER A 480 21.06 -13.22 45.58
CA SER A 480 20.61 -13.55 46.94
C SER A 480 21.77 -13.88 47.89
N SER A 481 22.83 -14.52 47.40
CA SER A 481 24.05 -14.78 48.19
C SER A 481 24.81 -13.50 48.55
N ILE A 482 24.87 -12.52 47.64
CA ILE A 482 25.61 -11.27 47.85
C ILE A 482 24.83 -10.28 48.72
N PHE A 483 23.53 -10.11 48.50
CA PHE A 483 22.73 -9.07 49.15
C PHE A 483 22.06 -9.54 50.45
N PHE A 484 21.80 -10.84 50.63
CA PHE A 484 21.11 -11.37 51.81
C PHE A 484 22.00 -12.29 52.65
N LYS A 485 23.31 -12.00 52.71
CA LYS A 485 24.24 -12.69 53.61
C LYS A 485 23.70 -12.59 55.05
N LYS A 486 23.05 -13.65 55.52
CA LYS A 486 22.61 -13.77 56.92
C LYS A 486 23.87 -13.59 57.77
N LYS A 487 23.83 -12.63 58.71
CA LYS A 487 24.69 -12.70 59.90
C LYS A 487 24.42 -14.06 60.53
N THR A 488 25.35 -14.99 60.37
CA THR A 488 25.50 -16.13 61.26
C THR A 488 25.94 -15.54 62.60
N ASP A 489 24.98 -15.30 63.48
CA ASP A 489 25.27 -15.14 64.90
C ASP A 489 25.53 -16.56 65.45
N GLU A 490 26.71 -16.74 66.02
CA GLU A 490 27.19 -17.93 66.76
C GLU A 490 26.35 -18.25 67.99
#